data_AF-A0A816DZF9-F1
#
_entry.id   AF-A0A816DZF9-F1
#
_cell.length_a   1.000
_cell.length_b   1.000
_cell.length_c   1.000
_cell.angle_alpha   90.00
_cell.angle_beta   90.00
_cell.angle_gamma   90.00
#
_symmetry.space_group_name_H-M   'P 1'
#
loop_
_entity.id
_entity.type
_entity.pdbx_description
1 polymer ?
#
loop_
_entity_poly.entity_id
_entity_poly.type
_entity_poly.pdbx_seq_one_letter_code
_entity_poly.pdbx_strand_id
1 'polypeptide(L)'
;MSDKFVPYHLRDIHNPPAHLDATQKSNWIRTAQKAKKNYQHQQQYPAFNLPTSSYEVVYVNKSTTSEALQKLIDHVRHCHEFSFDTEGDRSSKQLALIQIQTIPRQLPCFVILFELLHLPLHDTLIFVKIRQLFHLIFQSNNKLYSWGPLRVELSPAVNYELFEWPIKSQIFDIQRDFSKWYTWALSHCEVCSPSLIQHNVIHEVRLNTNINSCSKCTCHEASPYGPGEKWGLQDALIYTCQLFIDKSMTVSSWAKSLDPLHSTLSTTASTSPSSTSSLSSSHHDNNDIINTNINPQFFKNVIDNDLEFISEDSDDDIAINQCRTMPVNNALYEQISDDEIDFNHLVKPNEFGCAPVNNDALNNNEFVVNNHYMVDDVNEKEEKTTTKTKTPRKHQHRSLQARHRRNHQRNTILKKYRYHYSIKRKWYPRFTMFMVRQILRLYRVNYKHVRNDGDELLIGLKDRLSRDRAHHQLPWSIFNRHSYFYYRDVFRR
;
A
#
# COMPACT_ATOMS: atom_id res chain seq x y z
N MET A 1 4.37 -7.39 -38.71
CA MET A 1 5.71 -7.31 -38.09
C MET A 1 5.50 -7.09 -36.61
N SER A 2 5.71 -8.13 -35.81
CA SER A 2 5.68 -8.01 -34.35
C SER A 2 6.88 -7.18 -33.92
N ASP A 3 6.64 -6.05 -33.24
CA ASP A 3 7.71 -5.29 -32.60
C ASP A 3 8.50 -6.25 -31.71
N LYS A 4 9.74 -6.54 -32.13
CA LYS A 4 10.69 -7.30 -31.33
C LYS A 4 10.82 -6.59 -29.99
N PHE A 5 10.67 -7.34 -28.90
CA PHE A 5 10.83 -6.85 -27.54
C PHE A 5 12.19 -6.14 -27.41
N VAL A 6 12.18 -4.80 -27.47
CA VAL A 6 13.37 -3.99 -27.19
C VAL A 6 13.64 -4.11 -25.68
N PRO A 7 14.82 -4.61 -25.26
CA PRO A 7 15.18 -4.68 -23.84
C PRO A 7 14.99 -3.32 -23.17
N TYR A 8 14.45 -3.31 -21.94
CA TYR A 8 14.09 -2.06 -21.25
C TYR A 8 15.25 -1.07 -21.12
N HIS A 9 16.49 -1.55 -20.92
CA HIS A 9 17.68 -0.71 -20.80
C HIS A 9 18.14 -0.09 -22.12
N LEU A 10 17.64 -0.57 -23.27
CA LEU A 10 17.90 -0.04 -24.61
C LEU A 10 16.76 0.85 -25.13
N ARG A 11 15.71 1.06 -24.33
CA ARG A 11 14.62 1.96 -24.70
C ARG A 11 15.12 3.40 -24.73
N ASP A 12 14.79 4.11 -25.81
CA ASP A 12 15.04 5.53 -25.88
C ASP A 12 14.09 6.27 -24.93
N ILE A 13 14.67 6.89 -23.90
CA ILE A 13 13.95 7.70 -22.90
C ILE A 13 13.46 9.03 -23.49
N HIS A 14 14.05 9.50 -24.59
CA HIS A 14 13.69 10.75 -25.25
C HIS A 14 12.66 10.56 -26.37
N ASN A 15 12.41 9.32 -26.78
CA ASN A 15 11.52 9.00 -27.88
C ASN A 15 10.59 7.82 -27.55
N PRO A 16 9.62 7.98 -26.62
CA PRO A 16 8.64 6.94 -26.34
C PRO A 16 7.72 6.72 -27.56
N PRO A 17 7.20 5.49 -27.80
CA PRO A 17 6.35 5.21 -28.94
C PRO A 17 5.16 6.16 -29.05
N ALA A 18 4.93 6.68 -30.27
CA ALA A 18 3.94 7.75 -30.50
C ALA A 18 2.51 7.35 -30.11
N HIS A 19 2.17 6.05 -30.19
CA HIS A 19 0.85 5.49 -29.88
C HIS A 19 0.53 5.43 -28.37
N LEU A 20 1.52 5.65 -27.49
CA LEU A 20 1.29 5.64 -26.06
C LEU A 20 0.61 6.92 -25.57
N ASP A 21 -0.32 6.79 -24.63
CA ASP A 21 -0.90 7.92 -23.90
C ASP A 21 0.12 8.57 -22.93
N ALA A 22 -0.24 9.70 -22.31
CA ALA A 22 0.67 10.42 -21.41
C ALA A 22 1.14 9.57 -20.21
N THR A 23 0.24 8.80 -19.62
CA THR A 23 0.52 7.92 -18.47
C THR A 23 1.44 6.77 -18.88
N GLN A 24 1.17 6.17 -20.04
CA GLN A 24 1.99 5.12 -20.63
C GLN A 24 3.38 5.62 -21.02
N LYS A 25 3.49 6.85 -21.54
CA LYS A 25 4.78 7.50 -21.85
C LYS A 25 5.58 7.76 -20.58
N SER A 26 4.96 8.29 -19.53
CA SER A 26 5.61 8.48 -18.22
C SER A 26 6.13 7.15 -17.66
N ASN A 27 5.29 6.10 -17.69
CA ASN A 27 5.69 4.76 -17.29
C ASN A 27 6.83 4.18 -18.15
N TRP A 28 6.80 4.41 -19.47
CA TRP A 28 7.86 4.00 -20.38
C TRP A 28 9.19 4.63 -20.00
N ILE A 29 9.23 5.94 -19.80
CA ILE A 29 10.43 6.69 -19.43
C ILE A 29 10.96 6.20 -18.08
N ARG A 30 10.09 6.12 -17.07
CA ARG A 30 10.46 5.67 -15.72
C ARG A 30 11.04 4.26 -15.73
N THR A 31 10.39 3.32 -16.41
CA THR A 31 10.87 1.92 -16.48
C THR A 31 12.18 1.80 -17.25
N ALA A 32 12.36 2.56 -18.33
CA ALA A 32 13.61 2.61 -19.08
C ALA A 32 14.77 3.20 -18.26
N GLN A 33 14.52 4.27 -17.50
CA GLN A 33 15.51 4.86 -16.58
C GLN A 33 15.91 3.87 -15.47
N LYS A 34 14.93 3.22 -14.82
CA LYS A 34 15.19 2.20 -13.80
C LYS A 34 16.02 1.05 -14.39
N ALA A 35 15.66 0.55 -15.56
CA ALA A 35 16.40 -0.53 -16.23
C ALA A 35 17.83 -0.13 -16.63
N LYS A 36 18.03 1.10 -17.10
CA LYS A 36 19.36 1.64 -17.42
C LYS A 36 20.24 1.75 -16.16
N LYS A 37 19.69 2.29 -15.06
CA LYS A 37 20.39 2.35 -13.76
C LYS A 37 20.76 0.95 -13.27
N ASN A 38 19.84 0.00 -13.35
CA ASN A 38 20.07 -1.39 -12.96
C ASN A 38 21.19 -2.04 -13.79
N TYR A 39 21.18 -1.82 -15.11
CA TYR A 39 22.25 -2.29 -15.99
C TYR A 39 23.61 -1.67 -15.63
N GLN A 40 23.66 -0.37 -15.33
CA GLN A 40 24.89 0.29 -14.89
C GLN A 40 25.43 -0.32 -13.59
N HIS A 41 24.57 -0.56 -12.60
CA HIS A 41 24.97 -1.20 -11.36
C HIS A 41 25.51 -2.62 -11.59
N GLN A 42 24.88 -3.40 -12.46
CA GLN A 42 25.34 -4.74 -12.82
C GLN A 42 26.74 -4.74 -13.44
N GLN A 43 27.11 -3.69 -14.19
CA GLN A 43 28.45 -3.56 -14.76
C GLN A 43 29.49 -3.09 -13.73
N GLN A 44 29.07 -2.32 -12.72
CA GLN A 44 29.97 -1.68 -11.76
C GLN A 44 30.22 -2.51 -10.50
N TYR A 45 29.25 -3.29 -10.05
CA TYR A 45 29.28 -3.96 -8.77
C TYR A 45 29.09 -5.48 -8.92
N PRO A 46 29.84 -6.29 -8.16
CA PRO A 46 29.62 -7.73 -8.14
C PRO A 46 28.22 -8.06 -7.62
N ALA A 47 27.62 -9.09 -8.21
CA ALA A 47 26.32 -9.59 -7.76
C ALA A 47 26.41 -10.16 -6.33
N PHE A 48 25.45 -9.79 -5.50
CA PHE A 48 25.18 -10.40 -4.21
C PHE A 48 24.78 -11.86 -4.45
N ASN A 49 25.59 -12.79 -3.96
CA ASN A 49 25.33 -14.22 -4.11
C ASN A 49 25.42 -14.88 -2.74
N LEU A 50 24.37 -15.61 -2.35
CA LEU A 50 24.41 -16.52 -1.21
C LEU A 50 24.71 -17.94 -1.70
N PRO A 51 25.58 -18.70 -1.03
CA PRO A 51 25.79 -20.10 -1.36
C PRO A 51 24.47 -20.87 -1.20
N THR A 52 24.09 -21.64 -2.22
CA THR A 52 22.86 -22.45 -2.20
C THR A 52 22.87 -23.51 -1.11
N SER A 53 24.04 -23.90 -0.60
CA SER A 53 24.17 -24.78 0.56
C SER A 53 23.74 -24.13 1.89
N SER A 54 23.55 -22.81 1.92
CA SER A 54 23.22 -22.06 3.13
C SER A 54 21.71 -21.92 3.33
N TYR A 55 20.89 -22.23 2.33
CA TYR A 55 19.44 -22.06 2.42
C TYR A 55 18.65 -23.07 1.60
N GLU A 56 17.42 -23.34 2.04
CA GLU A 56 16.41 -24.14 1.34
C GLU A 56 15.23 -23.26 0.96
N VAL A 57 14.76 -23.38 -0.28
CA VAL A 57 13.56 -22.67 -0.77
C VAL A 57 12.36 -23.60 -0.68
N VAL A 58 11.28 -23.11 -0.07
CA VAL A 58 10.04 -23.86 0.13
C VAL A 58 8.85 -23.05 -0.36
N TYR A 59 8.09 -23.63 -1.28
CA TYR A 59 6.86 -23.03 -1.81
C TYR A 59 5.65 -23.53 -1.01
N VAL A 60 4.87 -22.58 -0.50
CA VAL A 60 3.67 -22.83 0.29
C VAL A 60 2.44 -22.37 -0.49
N ASN A 61 1.66 -23.33 -0.98
CA ASN A 61 0.44 -23.16 -1.75
C ASN A 61 -0.54 -24.34 -1.49
N LYS A 62 -1.62 -24.44 -2.26
CA LYS A 62 -2.66 -25.48 -2.12
C LYS A 62 -2.18 -26.91 -2.34
N SER A 63 -1.03 -27.11 -2.98
CA SER A 63 -0.43 -28.42 -3.24
C SER A 63 0.63 -28.83 -2.21
N THR A 64 0.97 -27.94 -1.27
CA THR A 64 1.96 -28.23 -0.22
C THR A 64 1.45 -29.34 0.69
N THR A 65 2.31 -30.33 0.94
CA THR A 65 1.96 -31.49 1.76
C THR A 65 1.93 -31.16 3.25
N SER A 66 1.18 -31.97 4.00
CA SER A 66 1.08 -31.85 5.47
C SER A 66 2.44 -32.06 6.14
N GLU A 67 3.26 -32.96 5.58
CA GLU A 67 4.59 -33.31 6.05
C GLU A 67 5.57 -32.15 5.85
N ALA A 68 5.55 -31.49 4.69
CA ALA A 68 6.38 -30.32 4.42
C ALA A 68 6.04 -29.18 5.39
N LEU A 69 4.74 -28.90 5.60
CA LEU A 69 4.31 -27.91 6.59
C LEU A 69 4.70 -28.30 8.02
N GLN A 70 4.66 -29.59 8.37
CA GLN A 70 5.09 -30.04 9.69
C GLN A 70 6.59 -29.78 9.91
N LYS A 71 7.44 -30.07 8.92
CA LYS A 71 8.87 -29.75 8.96
C LYS A 71 9.11 -28.24 9.16
N LEU A 72 8.39 -27.39 8.43
CA LEU A 72 8.47 -25.94 8.61
C LEU A 72 8.04 -25.49 10.00
N ILE A 73 6.96 -26.06 10.55
CA ILE A 73 6.49 -25.77 11.90
C ILE A 73 7.56 -26.14 12.93
N ASP A 74 8.16 -27.31 12.81
CA ASP A 74 9.19 -27.77 13.74
C ASP A 74 10.47 -26.94 13.64
N HIS A 75 10.84 -26.47 12.44
CA HIS A 75 11.93 -25.51 12.26
C HIS A 75 11.62 -24.15 12.91
N VAL A 76 10.46 -23.56 12.60
CA VAL A 76 10.06 -22.24 13.11
C VAL A 76 9.93 -22.20 14.63
N ARG A 77 9.56 -23.31 15.28
CA ARG A 77 9.55 -23.41 16.76
C ARG A 77 10.89 -23.10 17.41
N HIS A 78 12.00 -23.33 16.71
CA HIS A 78 13.36 -23.12 17.20
C HIS A 78 14.02 -21.86 16.61
N CYS A 79 13.28 -21.07 15.83
CA CYS A 79 13.75 -19.85 15.19
C CYS A 79 13.04 -18.62 15.78
N HIS A 80 13.80 -17.55 16.06
CA HIS A 80 13.26 -16.34 16.69
C HIS A 80 13.45 -15.07 15.86
N GLU A 81 14.12 -15.18 14.72
CA GLU A 81 14.45 -14.05 13.87
C GLU A 81 14.02 -14.35 12.44
N PHE A 82 13.30 -13.40 11.82
CA PHE A 82 12.69 -13.58 10.51
C PHE A 82 12.83 -12.30 9.70
N SER A 83 13.18 -12.40 8.43
CA SER A 83 13.02 -11.29 7.49
C SER A 83 11.78 -11.50 6.62
N PHE A 84 11.16 -10.38 6.25
CA PHE A 84 9.96 -10.33 5.44
C PHE A 84 10.20 -9.50 4.20
N ASP A 85 9.68 -10.02 3.09
CA ASP A 85 9.51 -9.29 1.85
C ASP A 85 8.18 -9.68 1.21
N THR A 86 7.67 -8.86 0.32
CA THR A 86 6.36 -9.07 -0.31
C THR A 86 6.43 -8.74 -1.78
N GLU A 87 5.63 -9.45 -2.58
CA GLU A 87 5.54 -9.18 -4.01
C GLU A 87 4.08 -9.03 -4.45
N GLY A 88 3.83 -8.01 -5.25
CA GLY A 88 2.54 -7.79 -5.90
C GLY A 88 2.47 -8.50 -7.24
N ASP A 89 1.31 -9.01 -7.62
CA ASP A 89 1.07 -9.44 -8.99
C ASP A 89 0.88 -8.21 -9.90
N ARG A 90 1.69 -8.11 -10.96
CA ARG A 90 1.69 -6.93 -11.84
C ARG A 90 0.35 -6.73 -12.56
N SER A 91 -0.40 -7.80 -12.81
CA SER A 91 -1.64 -7.75 -13.58
C SER A 91 -2.82 -7.27 -12.72
N SER A 92 -2.96 -7.82 -11.52
CA SER A 92 -4.05 -7.53 -10.59
C SER A 92 -3.74 -6.38 -9.63
N LYS A 93 -2.46 -6.02 -9.48
CA LYS A 93 -1.96 -5.10 -8.45
C LYS A 93 -2.35 -5.53 -7.03
N GLN A 94 -2.54 -6.83 -6.82
CA GLN A 94 -2.82 -7.40 -5.50
C GLN A 94 -1.54 -8.00 -4.92
N LEU A 95 -1.46 -8.06 -3.59
CA LEU A 95 -0.40 -8.81 -2.92
C LEU A 95 -0.53 -10.28 -3.31
N ALA A 96 0.53 -10.85 -3.88
CA ALA A 96 0.50 -12.21 -4.41
C ALA A 96 1.46 -13.15 -3.69
N LEU A 97 2.57 -12.62 -3.16
CA LEU A 97 3.57 -13.40 -2.44
C LEU A 97 3.93 -12.74 -1.10
N ILE A 98 4.09 -13.56 -0.07
CA ILE A 98 4.84 -13.21 1.14
C ILE A 98 6.08 -14.10 1.17
N GLN A 99 7.26 -13.49 1.16
CA GLN A 99 8.53 -14.16 1.38
C GLN A 99 8.93 -14.01 2.84
N ILE A 100 9.18 -15.13 3.50
CA ILE A 100 9.69 -15.16 4.88
C ILE A 100 11.01 -15.92 4.89
N GLN A 101 12.08 -15.26 5.26
CA GLN A 101 13.35 -15.91 5.51
C GLN A 101 13.53 -16.15 7.00
N THR A 102 13.86 -17.38 7.38
CA THR A 102 14.22 -17.71 8.76
C THR A 102 15.70 -17.39 9.01
N ILE A 103 16.02 -16.87 10.18
CA ILE A 103 17.40 -16.55 10.58
C ILE A 103 17.75 -17.41 11.80
N PRO A 104 17.96 -18.72 11.61
CA PRO A 104 18.24 -19.64 12.71
C PRO A 104 19.67 -19.47 13.23
N ARG A 105 19.92 -19.95 14.46
CA ARG A 105 21.29 -20.01 15.01
C ARG A 105 22.15 -21.07 14.34
N GLN A 106 21.52 -22.07 13.73
CA GLN A 106 22.16 -23.19 13.04
C GLN A 106 21.49 -23.38 11.68
N LEU A 107 22.29 -23.62 10.65
CA LEU A 107 21.82 -23.85 9.29
C LEU A 107 21.05 -25.19 9.18
N PRO A 108 20.16 -25.34 8.17
CA PRO A 108 19.90 -24.41 7.06
C PRO A 108 18.92 -23.27 7.38
N CYS A 109 19.05 -22.17 6.64
CA CYS A 109 18.03 -21.12 6.57
C CYS A 109 16.92 -21.54 5.61
N PHE A 110 15.66 -21.37 5.97
CA PHE A 110 14.54 -21.51 5.03
C PHE A 110 14.11 -20.17 4.45
N VAL A 111 13.95 -20.12 3.12
CA VAL A 111 13.24 -19.07 2.38
C VAL A 111 11.87 -19.64 2.01
N ILE A 112 10.84 -19.19 2.73
CA ILE A 112 9.48 -19.70 2.63
C ILE A 112 8.66 -18.72 1.79
N LEU A 113 8.08 -19.20 0.70
CA LEU A 113 7.34 -18.39 -0.27
C LEU A 113 5.86 -18.76 -0.21
N PHE A 114 5.03 -17.89 0.38
CA PHE A 114 3.59 -18.09 0.48
C PHE A 114 2.87 -17.46 -0.71
N GLU A 115 2.30 -18.29 -1.57
CA GLU A 115 1.54 -17.86 -2.74
C GLU A 115 0.08 -17.57 -2.35
N LEU A 116 -0.22 -16.32 -2.03
CA LEU A 116 -1.51 -15.92 -1.44
C LEU A 116 -2.71 -16.25 -2.35
N LEU A 117 -2.54 -16.11 -3.67
CA LEU A 117 -3.59 -16.41 -4.66
C LEU A 117 -3.83 -17.90 -4.84
N HIS A 118 -2.94 -18.76 -4.34
CA HIS A 118 -2.99 -20.21 -4.49
C HIS A 118 -3.05 -20.91 -3.14
N LEU A 119 -3.49 -20.23 -2.07
CA LEU A 119 -3.71 -20.85 -0.77
C LEU A 119 -4.83 -21.90 -0.83
N PRO A 120 -4.76 -22.96 0.01
CA PRO A 120 -5.85 -23.92 0.15
C PRO A 120 -7.09 -23.30 0.81
N LEU A 121 -8.24 -23.99 0.73
CA LEU A 121 -9.49 -23.56 1.36
C LEU A 121 -9.36 -23.52 2.90
N HIS A 122 -10.11 -22.61 3.54
CA HIS A 122 -9.98 -22.29 4.97
C HIS A 122 -10.24 -23.47 5.92
N ASP A 123 -11.09 -24.42 5.49
CA ASP A 123 -11.49 -25.61 6.25
C ASP A 123 -10.51 -26.79 6.12
N THR A 124 -9.47 -26.65 5.29
CA THR A 124 -8.50 -27.72 5.06
C THR A 124 -7.45 -27.79 6.17
N LEU A 125 -6.97 -29.00 6.47
CA LEU A 125 -5.87 -29.22 7.41
C LEU A 125 -4.59 -28.46 7.00
N ILE A 126 -4.34 -28.34 5.69
CA ILE A 126 -3.19 -27.62 5.15
C ILE A 126 -3.30 -26.12 5.52
N PHE A 127 -4.45 -25.50 5.34
CA PHE A 127 -4.66 -24.11 5.73
C PHE A 127 -4.50 -23.89 7.23
N VAL A 128 -5.02 -24.80 8.06
CA VAL A 128 -4.84 -24.75 9.53
C VAL A 128 -3.36 -24.77 9.90
N LYS A 129 -2.55 -25.60 9.26
CA LYS A 129 -1.09 -25.65 9.46
C LYS A 129 -0.39 -24.37 9.00
N ILE A 130 -0.82 -23.78 7.89
CA ILE A 130 -0.30 -22.48 7.43
C ILE A 130 -0.59 -21.39 8.49
N ARG A 131 -1.83 -21.32 9.00
CA ARG A 131 -2.18 -20.39 10.09
C ARG A 131 -1.35 -20.64 11.35
N GLN A 132 -1.13 -21.90 11.71
CA GLN A 132 -0.27 -22.27 12.83
C GLN A 132 1.17 -21.75 12.63
N LEU A 133 1.71 -21.85 11.42
CA LEU A 133 3.03 -21.35 11.07
C LEU A 133 3.12 -19.83 11.27
N PHE A 134 2.15 -19.07 10.75
CA PHE A 134 2.08 -17.61 10.97
C PHE A 134 1.91 -17.26 12.46
N HIS A 135 1.10 -18.02 13.19
CA HIS A 135 0.95 -17.83 14.64
C HIS A 135 2.29 -17.99 15.38
N LEU A 136 3.08 -18.99 15.02
CA LEU A 136 4.42 -19.22 15.60
C LEU A 136 5.40 -18.11 15.22
N ILE A 137 5.40 -17.66 13.96
CA ILE A 137 6.28 -16.57 13.50
C ILE A 137 5.95 -15.27 14.23
N PHE A 138 4.66 -14.99 14.46
CA PHE A 138 4.17 -13.74 15.07
C PHE A 138 4.09 -13.74 16.61
N GLN A 139 4.81 -14.64 17.28
CA GLN A 139 4.93 -14.67 18.74
C GLN A 139 5.74 -13.47 19.28
N SER A 140 5.48 -13.08 20.53
CA SER A 140 6.03 -11.86 21.14
C SER A 140 7.54 -11.89 21.39
N ASN A 141 8.13 -13.07 21.47
CA ASN A 141 9.58 -13.29 21.63
C ASN A 141 10.34 -13.23 20.30
N ASN A 142 9.64 -13.18 19.16
CA ASN A 142 10.28 -13.13 17.86
C ASN A 142 10.56 -11.70 17.39
N LYS A 143 11.57 -11.57 16.53
CA LYS A 143 11.97 -10.33 15.86
C LYS A 143 11.75 -10.45 14.36
N LEU A 144 11.07 -9.48 13.80
CA LEU A 144 10.73 -9.43 12.39
C LEU A 144 11.40 -8.23 11.74
N TYR A 145 12.13 -8.48 10.66
CA TYR A 145 12.87 -7.48 9.91
C TYR A 145 12.22 -7.26 8.55
N SER A 146 12.07 -6.01 8.14
CA SER A 146 11.60 -5.68 6.79
C SER A 146 12.28 -4.43 6.27
N TRP A 147 12.44 -4.33 4.95
CA TRP A 147 12.91 -3.12 4.31
C TRP A 147 11.75 -2.13 4.11
N GLY A 148 11.37 -1.46 5.20
CA GLY A 148 10.22 -0.56 5.25
C GLY A 148 9.18 -1.01 6.28
N PRO A 149 8.03 -0.32 6.38
CA PRO A 149 7.06 -0.59 7.43
C PRO A 149 6.26 -1.88 7.17
N LEU A 150 6.59 -2.98 7.87
CA LEU A 150 5.93 -4.29 7.72
C LEU A 150 4.39 -4.24 7.78
N ARG A 151 3.84 -3.33 8.60
CA ARG A 151 2.38 -3.13 8.69
C ARG A 151 1.76 -2.69 7.35
N VAL A 152 2.47 -1.91 6.55
CA VAL A 152 1.99 -1.46 5.23
C VAL A 152 2.03 -2.65 4.28
N GLU A 153 3.17 -3.32 4.18
CA GLU A 153 3.39 -4.49 3.31
C GLU A 153 2.37 -5.61 3.55
N LEU A 154 2.13 -5.95 4.83
CA LEU A 154 1.24 -7.05 5.21
C LEU A 154 -0.23 -6.64 5.35
N SER A 155 -0.58 -5.36 5.22
CA SER A 155 -1.97 -4.92 5.37
C SER A 155 -2.97 -5.60 4.41
N PRO A 156 -2.62 -5.89 3.12
CA PRO A 156 -3.51 -6.62 2.23
C PRO A 156 -3.71 -8.08 2.64
N ALA A 157 -2.73 -8.69 3.31
CA ALA A 157 -2.75 -10.10 3.70
C ALA A 157 -3.69 -10.41 4.87
N VAL A 158 -4.15 -9.40 5.63
CA VAL A 158 -5.06 -9.59 6.78
C VAL A 158 -6.38 -10.25 6.37
N ASN A 159 -6.85 -9.98 5.15
CA ASN A 159 -8.10 -10.55 4.64
C ASN A 159 -8.02 -12.05 4.33
N TYR A 160 -6.81 -12.63 4.28
CA TYR A 160 -6.61 -14.06 4.10
C TYR A 160 -6.70 -14.84 5.42
N GLU A 161 -6.96 -14.17 6.56
CA GLU A 161 -7.11 -14.80 7.88
C GLU A 161 -5.89 -15.62 8.35
N LEU A 162 -4.73 -15.41 7.73
CA LEU A 162 -3.46 -16.05 8.10
C LEU A 162 -2.99 -15.60 9.49
N PHE A 163 -3.28 -14.36 9.85
CA PHE A 163 -2.92 -13.71 11.10
C PHE A 163 -3.83 -12.51 11.37
N GLU A 164 -3.74 -11.96 12.58
CA GLU A 164 -4.47 -10.77 13.00
C GLU A 164 -3.51 -9.61 13.30
N TRP A 165 -3.99 -8.38 13.11
CA TRP A 165 -3.27 -7.18 13.52
C TRP A 165 -3.90 -6.58 14.78
N PRO A 166 -3.11 -6.16 15.79
CA PRO A 166 -1.64 -6.10 15.84
C PRO A 166 -0.99 -7.46 16.08
N ILE A 167 0.10 -7.73 15.35
CA ILE A 167 0.98 -8.87 15.64
C ILE A 167 1.77 -8.61 16.92
N LYS A 168 2.14 -9.68 17.63
CA LYS A 168 2.77 -9.57 18.96
C LYS A 168 4.28 -9.41 18.90
N SER A 169 4.92 -9.81 17.80
CA SER A 169 6.37 -9.74 17.62
C SER A 169 6.93 -8.33 17.60
N GLN A 170 8.23 -8.24 17.87
CA GLN A 170 8.99 -7.01 17.69
C GLN A 170 9.26 -6.79 16.19
N ILE A 171 8.95 -5.60 15.69
CA ILE A 171 9.10 -5.25 14.27
C ILE A 171 10.20 -4.21 14.10
N PHE A 172 11.15 -4.50 13.22
CA PHE A 172 12.27 -3.64 12.86
C PHE A 172 12.14 -3.18 11.42
N ASP A 173 11.97 -1.87 11.24
CA ASP A 173 11.99 -1.21 9.95
C ASP A 173 13.44 -0.86 9.61
N ILE A 174 14.09 -1.75 8.86
CA ILE A 174 15.52 -1.65 8.53
C ILE A 174 15.79 -0.41 7.67
N GLN A 175 14.87 -0.01 6.79
CA GLN A 175 15.03 1.19 5.96
C GLN A 175 15.14 2.45 6.83
N ARG A 176 14.30 2.56 7.86
CA ARG A 176 14.35 3.67 8.82
C ARG A 176 15.62 3.65 9.64
N ASP A 177 16.04 2.48 10.11
CA ASP A 177 17.23 2.36 10.95
C ASP A 177 18.53 2.56 10.14
N PHE A 178 18.55 2.14 8.88
CA PHE A 178 19.59 2.47 7.90
C PHE A 178 19.73 3.98 7.70
N SER A 179 18.62 4.69 7.53
CA SER A 179 18.66 6.16 7.32
C SER A 179 19.26 6.90 8.52
N LYS A 180 18.99 6.43 9.74
CA LYS A 180 19.61 6.95 10.97
C LYS A 180 21.09 6.62 11.02
N TRP A 181 21.45 5.37 10.74
CA TRP A 181 22.84 4.92 10.71
C TRP A 181 23.66 5.72 9.68
N TYR A 182 23.14 5.93 8.48
CA TYR A 182 23.79 6.72 7.43
C TYR A 182 24.08 8.16 7.90
N THR A 183 23.10 8.81 8.54
CA THR A 183 23.27 10.17 9.09
C THR A 183 24.32 10.20 10.21
N TRP A 184 24.33 9.17 11.07
CA TRP A 184 25.36 9.01 12.09
C TRP A 184 26.75 8.80 11.47
N ALA A 185 26.89 7.91 10.48
CA ALA A 185 28.15 7.61 9.82
C ALA A 185 28.76 8.85 9.15
N LEU A 186 27.93 9.66 8.47
CA LEU A 186 28.38 10.92 7.89
C LEU A 186 28.92 11.93 8.91
N SER A 187 28.32 11.99 10.10
CA SER A 187 28.72 12.91 11.17
C SER A 187 29.91 12.41 12.00
N HIS A 188 30.25 11.13 11.89
CA HIS A 188 31.33 10.47 12.65
C HIS A 188 32.41 9.89 11.74
N CYS A 189 32.60 10.46 10.55
CA CYS A 189 33.64 10.01 9.64
C CYS A 189 35.03 10.22 10.25
N GLU A 190 35.73 9.12 10.54
CA GLU A 190 37.04 9.14 11.20
C GLU A 190 38.10 9.90 10.39
N VAL A 191 38.04 9.80 9.06
CA VAL A 191 38.97 10.48 8.14
C VAL A 191 38.73 11.98 8.14
N CYS A 192 37.47 12.39 8.12
CA CYS A 192 37.06 13.78 8.01
C CYS A 192 36.98 14.47 9.41
N SER A 193 37.11 13.76 10.53
CA SER A 193 37.16 14.30 11.90
C SER A 193 38.02 13.48 12.89
N PRO A 194 39.36 13.44 12.72
CA PRO A 194 40.25 12.64 13.56
C PRO A 194 40.29 13.07 15.03
N SER A 195 40.03 14.36 15.30
CA SER A 195 40.16 14.99 16.62
C SER A 195 39.00 14.74 17.59
N LEU A 196 37.87 14.19 17.12
CA LEU A 196 36.74 13.79 17.99
C LEU A 196 37.01 12.46 18.73
N ILE A 197 37.93 11.63 18.21
CA ILE A 197 38.19 10.30 18.77
C ILE A 197 39.21 10.37 19.93
N GLN A 198 40.13 11.33 19.91
CA GLN A 198 41.15 11.48 20.97
C GLN A 198 40.63 12.03 22.30
N HIS A 199 39.42 12.61 22.36
CA HIS A 199 38.85 13.17 23.59
C HIS A 199 37.73 12.34 24.23
N ASN A 200 37.48 11.10 23.78
CA ASN A 200 36.47 10.20 24.37
C ASN A 200 36.96 9.43 25.61
N VAL A 201 37.97 9.93 26.32
CA VAL A 201 38.26 9.50 27.69
C VAL A 201 37.52 10.44 28.63
N ILE A 202 36.31 10.03 29.00
CA ILE A 202 35.56 10.45 30.19
C ILE A 202 35.15 11.92 30.20
N HIS A 203 34.06 12.25 29.51
CA HIS A 203 33.00 13.06 30.13
C HIS A 203 31.75 13.07 29.23
N GLU A 204 30.63 12.62 29.78
CA GLU A 204 29.26 12.92 29.31
C GLU A 204 28.96 14.43 29.41
N VAL A 205 29.77 15.29 28.79
CA VAL A 205 29.36 16.66 28.56
C VAL A 205 28.31 16.61 27.47
N ARG A 206 27.07 16.93 27.87
CA ARG A 206 25.97 17.31 26.98
C ARG A 206 26.44 18.44 26.05
N LEU A 207 27.06 18.07 24.93
CA LEU A 207 27.42 18.98 23.86
C LEU A 207 26.13 19.38 23.13
N ASN A 208 25.54 20.45 23.66
CA ASN A 208 24.53 21.29 23.03
C ASN A 208 25.16 22.20 21.94
N THR A 209 26.29 21.79 21.37
CA THR A 209 26.95 22.50 20.28
C THR A 209 26.30 22.10 18.97
N ASN A 210 25.85 23.11 18.21
CA ASN A 210 25.39 23.01 16.83
C ASN A 210 26.28 22.08 15.97
N ILE A 211 25.95 20.78 15.89
CA ILE A 211 26.43 19.85 14.85
C ILE A 211 25.61 20.13 13.58
N ASN A 212 25.58 21.39 13.15
CA ASN A 212 24.75 21.84 12.04
C ASN A 212 25.56 22.16 10.77
N SER A 213 26.84 21.78 10.71
CA SER A 213 27.62 22.04 9.48
C SER A 213 28.91 21.22 9.32
N CYS A 214 28.90 19.89 9.56
CA CYS A 214 29.79 19.04 8.75
C CYS A 214 29.04 18.75 7.44
N SER A 215 28.84 19.78 6.63
CA SER A 215 27.85 19.75 5.57
C SER A 215 28.24 18.86 4.39
N LYS A 216 29.51 18.45 4.24
CA LYS A 216 29.94 17.48 3.22
C LYS A 216 31.22 16.78 3.65
N CYS A 217 31.07 15.66 4.35
CA CYS A 217 32.16 14.69 4.44
C CYS A 217 32.51 14.23 3.01
N THR A 218 33.69 14.59 2.49
CA THR A 218 34.16 14.17 1.15
C THR A 218 34.58 12.71 1.12
N CYS A 219 34.71 12.10 2.29
CA CYS A 219 35.11 10.72 2.49
C CYS A 219 33.98 9.71 2.18
N HIS A 220 32.72 10.18 2.09
CA HIS A 220 31.56 9.36 1.77
C HIS A 220 30.88 9.87 0.51
N GLU A 221 30.41 8.96 -0.34
CA GLU A 221 29.55 9.35 -1.45
C GLU A 221 28.29 10.06 -0.92
N ALA A 222 27.90 11.13 -1.60
CA ALA A 222 26.67 11.83 -1.29
C ALA A 222 25.50 10.87 -1.47
N SER A 223 24.53 10.96 -0.55
CA SER A 223 23.27 10.23 -0.68
C SER A 223 22.70 10.49 -2.06
N PRO A 224 22.36 9.44 -2.84
CA PRO A 224 21.64 9.63 -4.09
C PRO A 224 20.20 10.12 -3.85
N TYR A 225 19.76 10.15 -2.59
CA TYR A 225 18.45 10.58 -2.13
C TYR A 225 18.51 11.96 -1.47
N GLY A 226 17.50 12.78 -1.73
CA GLY A 226 17.28 14.08 -1.09
C GLY A 226 16.90 13.97 0.41
N PRO A 227 16.90 15.10 1.14
CA PRO A 227 16.50 15.13 2.54
C PRO A 227 15.07 14.60 2.73
N GLY A 228 14.91 13.54 3.52
CA GLY A 228 13.60 12.93 3.81
C GLY A 228 13.14 11.89 2.80
N GLU A 229 13.86 11.70 1.69
CA GLU A 229 13.63 10.58 0.78
C GLU A 229 14.07 9.25 1.42
N LYS A 230 13.42 8.17 1.00
CA LYS A 230 13.65 6.84 1.56
C LYS A 230 14.69 6.10 0.73
N TRP A 231 15.61 5.43 1.42
CA TRP A 231 16.60 4.57 0.79
C TRP A 231 15.95 3.32 0.19
N GLY A 232 16.19 3.05 -1.09
CA GLY A 232 15.98 1.73 -1.68
C GLY A 232 17.04 0.74 -1.21
N LEU A 233 16.67 -0.52 -0.99
CA LEU A 233 17.58 -1.56 -0.51
C LEU A 233 18.76 -1.80 -1.47
N GLN A 234 18.54 -1.75 -2.78
CA GLN A 234 19.61 -1.88 -3.78
C GLN A 234 20.69 -0.81 -3.60
N ASP A 235 20.29 0.46 -3.45
CA ASP A 235 21.23 1.57 -3.29
C ASP A 235 21.90 1.52 -1.91
N ALA A 236 21.17 1.10 -0.87
CA ALA A 236 21.74 0.88 0.45
C ALA A 236 22.82 -0.23 0.44
N LEU A 237 22.56 -1.35 -0.25
CA LEU A 237 23.51 -2.46 -0.35
C LEU A 237 24.74 -2.11 -1.20
N ILE A 238 24.56 -1.34 -2.28
CA ILE A 238 25.67 -0.79 -3.05
C ILE A 238 26.52 0.11 -2.17
N TYR A 239 25.88 1.01 -1.41
CA TYR A 239 26.59 1.94 -0.54
C TYR A 239 27.39 1.24 0.56
N THR A 240 26.81 0.25 1.25
CA THR A 240 27.47 -0.40 2.39
C THR A 240 28.41 -1.53 2.01
N CYS A 241 28.03 -2.35 1.03
CA CYS A 241 28.70 -3.59 0.72
C CYS A 241 29.35 -3.58 -0.66
N GLN A 242 29.08 -2.58 -1.50
CA GLN A 242 29.47 -2.56 -2.92
C GLN A 242 28.95 -3.80 -3.67
N LEU A 243 27.74 -4.26 -3.32
CA LEU A 243 27.11 -5.44 -3.90
C LEU A 243 25.81 -5.07 -4.62
N PHE A 244 25.59 -5.72 -5.77
CA PHE A 244 24.42 -5.57 -6.61
C PHE A 244 23.39 -6.67 -6.36
N ILE A 245 22.10 -6.33 -6.21
CA ILE A 245 21.03 -7.32 -6.10
C ILE A 245 20.55 -7.62 -7.51
N ASP A 246 20.98 -8.76 -8.03
CA ASP A 246 20.58 -9.19 -9.36
C ASP A 246 19.09 -9.56 -9.41
N LYS A 247 18.30 -8.72 -10.09
CA LYS A 247 16.85 -8.91 -10.32
C LYS A 247 16.53 -9.62 -11.64
N SER A 248 17.53 -10.14 -12.36
CA SER A 248 17.31 -10.79 -13.67
C SER A 248 16.41 -12.03 -13.58
N MET A 249 16.35 -12.65 -12.40
CA MET A 249 15.55 -13.84 -12.11
C MET A 249 14.21 -13.54 -11.41
N THR A 250 13.83 -12.27 -11.26
CA THR A 250 12.57 -11.91 -10.62
C THR A 250 11.38 -12.38 -11.46
N VAL A 251 10.57 -13.27 -10.88
CA VAL A 251 9.30 -13.70 -11.47
C VAL A 251 8.24 -12.63 -11.18
N SER A 252 7.52 -12.19 -12.21
CA SER A 252 6.55 -11.10 -12.08
C SER A 252 5.10 -11.49 -12.34
N SER A 253 4.84 -12.78 -12.59
CA SER A 253 3.52 -13.32 -12.96
C SER A 253 3.06 -14.37 -11.96
N TRP A 254 2.85 -13.94 -10.70
CA TRP A 254 2.42 -14.80 -9.60
C TRP A 254 0.98 -15.31 -9.74
N ALA A 255 0.19 -14.76 -10.68
CA ALA A 255 -1.11 -15.31 -11.05
C ALA A 255 -1.03 -16.78 -11.50
N LYS A 256 0.10 -17.23 -12.05
CA LYS A 256 0.36 -18.64 -12.33
C LYS A 256 1.06 -19.23 -11.10
N SER A 257 0.45 -20.24 -10.49
CA SER A 257 1.05 -20.95 -9.36
C SER A 257 2.43 -21.46 -9.75
N LEU A 258 3.39 -21.34 -8.83
CA LEU A 258 4.70 -21.95 -9.01
C LEU A 258 4.57 -23.47 -8.95
N ASP A 259 5.37 -24.18 -9.74
CA ASP A 259 5.36 -25.63 -9.75
C ASP A 259 5.91 -26.17 -8.42
N PRO A 260 5.12 -26.91 -7.63
CA PRO A 260 5.56 -27.50 -6.37
C PRO A 260 6.74 -28.48 -6.50
N LEU A 261 7.05 -28.97 -7.70
CA LEU A 261 8.24 -29.79 -7.98
C LEU A 261 9.56 -29.04 -7.73
N HIS A 262 9.54 -27.70 -7.70
CA HIS A 262 10.70 -26.90 -7.35
C HIS A 262 10.91 -26.74 -5.84
N SER A 263 9.97 -27.21 -5.02
CA SER A 263 10.08 -27.16 -3.56
C SER A 263 11.03 -28.24 -3.05
N THR A 264 12.05 -27.84 -2.28
CA THR A 264 13.04 -28.74 -1.68
C THR A 264 12.44 -29.78 -0.73
N LEU A 265 11.27 -29.49 -0.14
CA LEU A 265 10.58 -30.38 0.79
C LEU A 265 9.57 -31.32 0.12
N SER A 266 9.31 -31.18 -1.19
CA SER A 266 8.33 -31.99 -1.93
C SER A 266 8.87 -33.33 -2.42
N THR A 267 10.18 -33.59 -2.35
CA THR A 267 10.76 -34.85 -2.84
C THR A 267 10.53 -35.97 -1.83
N THR A 268 9.40 -36.67 -1.96
CA THR A 268 9.30 -38.03 -1.42
C THR A 268 10.25 -38.91 -2.21
N ALA A 269 11.36 -39.31 -1.60
CA ALA A 269 12.26 -40.32 -2.12
C ALA A 269 11.52 -41.66 -2.23
N SER A 270 10.79 -41.88 -3.32
CA SER A 270 10.35 -43.20 -3.78
C SER A 270 11.27 -43.64 -4.91
N THR A 271 12.52 -43.94 -4.58
CA THR A 271 13.43 -44.64 -5.50
C THR A 271 13.68 -46.02 -4.93
N SER A 272 12.71 -46.92 -5.14
CA SER A 272 12.98 -48.35 -5.13
C SER A 272 13.79 -48.70 -6.40
N PRO A 273 14.88 -49.47 -6.28
CA PRO A 273 15.63 -49.92 -7.46
C PRO A 273 14.91 -51.13 -8.05
N SER A 274 14.13 -50.95 -9.11
CA SER A 274 13.67 -52.05 -9.95
C SER A 274 14.35 -52.00 -11.30
N SER A 275 15.29 -52.92 -11.46
CA SER A 275 15.94 -53.33 -12.69
C SER A 275 14.96 -53.92 -13.73
N THR A 276 15.46 -54.00 -14.97
CA THR A 276 15.05 -54.84 -16.12
C THR A 276 13.95 -54.35 -17.10
N SER A 277 14.44 -53.79 -18.22
CA SER A 277 14.20 -54.16 -19.63
C SER A 277 12.77 -54.36 -20.16
N SER A 278 12.39 -53.60 -21.20
CA SER A 278 12.35 -54.07 -22.60
C SER A 278 11.83 -52.99 -23.57
N LEU A 279 12.33 -53.06 -24.82
CA LEU A 279 11.95 -52.23 -25.97
C LEU A 279 10.53 -52.55 -26.47
N SER A 280 9.80 -51.53 -26.92
CA SER A 280 8.99 -51.61 -28.15
C SER A 280 8.54 -50.22 -28.65
N SER A 281 8.71 -50.03 -29.95
CA SER A 281 8.27 -48.90 -30.78
C SER A 281 6.76 -48.88 -31.05
N SER A 282 6.14 -47.69 -31.17
CA SER A 282 5.42 -47.24 -32.39
C SER A 282 4.59 -45.96 -32.18
N HIS A 283 4.80 -45.01 -33.10
CA HIS A 283 3.92 -44.02 -33.73
C HIS A 283 2.75 -43.27 -33.02
N HIS A 284 2.80 -41.96 -33.28
CA HIS A 284 1.73 -40.94 -33.44
C HIS A 284 0.89 -40.54 -32.21
N ASP A 285 1.06 -39.30 -31.74
CA ASP A 285 0.22 -38.21 -32.23
C ASP A 285 0.74 -36.81 -31.85
N ASN A 286 0.49 -35.87 -32.76
CA ASN A 286 0.78 -34.45 -32.63
C ASN A 286 -0.04 -33.82 -31.51
N ASN A 287 0.65 -33.23 -30.53
CA ASN A 287 0.16 -32.06 -29.81
C ASN A 287 1.37 -31.25 -29.38
N ASP A 288 1.74 -30.27 -30.20
CA ASP A 288 2.65 -29.17 -29.85
C ASP A 288 1.99 -28.30 -28.77
N ILE A 289 1.95 -28.82 -27.55
CA ILE A 289 1.98 -27.96 -26.37
C ILE A 289 3.43 -27.55 -26.25
N ILE A 290 3.70 -26.26 -26.47
CA ILE A 290 4.96 -25.60 -26.13
C ILE A 290 5.15 -25.77 -24.61
N ASN A 291 5.69 -26.92 -24.24
CA ASN A 291 6.18 -27.21 -22.91
C ASN A 291 7.48 -26.44 -22.81
N THR A 292 7.38 -25.18 -22.40
CA THR A 292 8.54 -24.44 -21.89
C THR A 292 8.93 -25.15 -20.62
N ASN A 293 9.77 -26.18 -20.77
CA ASN A 293 10.48 -26.84 -19.71
C ASN A 293 11.24 -25.74 -18.96
N ILE A 294 10.67 -25.27 -17.85
CA ILE A 294 11.33 -24.35 -16.93
C ILE A 294 12.40 -25.20 -16.25
N ASN A 295 13.57 -25.25 -16.89
CA ASN A 295 14.80 -25.78 -16.35
C ASN A 295 14.94 -25.24 -14.92
N PRO A 296 15.20 -26.07 -13.87
CA PRO A 296 15.19 -25.64 -12.48
C PRO A 296 15.99 -24.36 -12.31
N GLN A 297 15.27 -23.24 -12.23
CA GLN A 297 15.88 -21.94 -12.18
C GLN A 297 16.48 -21.80 -10.79
N PHE A 298 17.80 -21.76 -10.73
CA PHE A 298 18.53 -21.37 -9.55
C PHE A 298 18.12 -19.93 -9.20
N PHE A 299 17.21 -19.78 -8.24
CA PHE A 299 16.73 -18.48 -7.79
C PHE A 299 17.84 -17.77 -7.00
N LYS A 300 18.63 -16.98 -7.72
CA LYS A 300 19.42 -15.89 -7.16
C LYS A 300 18.49 -14.71 -6.97
N ASN A 301 18.30 -14.31 -5.72
CA ASN A 301 17.67 -13.07 -5.26
C ASN A 301 16.26 -12.78 -5.82
N VAL A 302 15.23 -13.29 -5.14
CA VAL A 302 13.86 -12.78 -5.25
C VAL A 302 13.74 -11.60 -4.28
N ILE A 303 14.28 -10.45 -4.67
CA ILE A 303 14.10 -9.18 -3.96
C ILE A 303 13.73 -8.14 -5.03
N ASP A 304 12.43 -7.93 -5.27
CA ASP A 304 11.98 -6.77 -6.03
C ASP A 304 11.53 -5.65 -5.08
N ASN A 305 12.42 -4.68 -4.85
CA ASN A 305 12.06 -3.46 -4.10
C ASN A 305 11.11 -2.51 -4.87
N ASP A 306 10.34 -3.01 -5.83
CA ASP A 306 9.50 -2.20 -6.71
C ASP A 306 8.07 -2.00 -6.16
N LEU A 307 7.82 -2.30 -4.87
CA LEU A 307 6.59 -1.90 -4.17
C LEU A 307 6.59 -0.40 -3.81
N GLU A 308 6.68 0.47 -4.82
CA GLU A 308 6.06 1.79 -4.77
C GLU A 308 4.53 1.63 -4.94
N PHE A 309 3.87 1.00 -3.96
CA PHE A 309 2.42 0.98 -3.89
C PHE A 309 1.90 2.36 -3.45
N ILE A 310 1.54 3.18 -4.43
CA ILE A 310 0.67 4.36 -4.34
C ILE A 310 1.17 5.48 -3.41
N SER A 311 2.04 6.36 -3.90
CA SER A 311 1.91 7.79 -3.56
C SER A 311 2.72 8.68 -4.51
N GLU A 312 2.32 8.83 -5.76
CA GLU A 312 2.80 9.94 -6.61
C GLU A 312 1.87 10.11 -7.82
N ASP A 313 0.61 10.45 -7.53
CA ASP A 313 -0.27 11.15 -8.47
C ASP A 313 -0.81 12.37 -7.70
N SER A 314 -0.05 13.46 -7.70
CA SER A 314 -0.62 14.80 -7.51
C SER A 314 0.14 15.83 -8.34
N ASP A 315 0.15 15.64 -9.65
CA ASP A 315 0.37 16.73 -10.60
C ASP A 315 -0.98 17.44 -10.82
N ASP A 316 -1.25 18.47 -10.02
CA ASP A 316 -2.15 19.54 -10.42
C ASP A 316 -1.28 20.71 -10.88
N ASP A 317 -0.95 20.71 -12.17
CA ASP A 317 -0.59 21.94 -12.89
C ASP A 317 -1.85 22.80 -13.08
N ILE A 318 -1.90 23.97 -12.44
CA ILE A 318 -2.57 25.14 -13.03
C ILE A 318 -1.64 26.34 -12.93
N ALA A 319 -1.24 26.80 -14.11
CA ALA A 319 -0.43 27.99 -14.32
C ALA A 319 -1.28 29.29 -14.37
N ILE A 320 -0.65 30.38 -13.91
CA ILE A 320 -0.79 31.79 -14.33
C ILE A 320 -2.03 32.57 -13.83
N ASN A 321 -1.77 33.52 -12.91
CA ASN A 321 -1.84 34.94 -13.29
C ASN A 321 -0.94 35.83 -12.43
N GLN A 322 -0.11 36.60 -13.13
CA GLN A 322 0.62 37.76 -12.63
C GLN A 322 -0.37 38.86 -12.23
N CYS A 323 -0.11 39.56 -11.12
CA CYS A 323 -0.23 41.01 -11.10
C CYS A 323 0.55 41.61 -9.92
N ARG A 324 1.31 42.66 -10.24
CA ARG A 324 2.21 43.41 -9.38
C ARG A 324 1.46 44.38 -8.46
N THR A 325 2.10 44.65 -7.31
CA THR A 325 2.22 45.93 -6.55
C THR A 325 0.98 46.60 -5.89
N MET A 326 1.13 46.79 -4.57
CA MET A 326 0.51 47.72 -3.59
C MET A 326 0.54 49.22 -4.04
N PRO A 327 -0.07 50.24 -3.36
CA PRO A 327 -0.45 50.34 -1.92
C PRO A 327 -1.73 51.15 -1.50
N VAL A 328 -2.11 50.98 -0.20
CA VAL A 328 -2.61 51.95 0.82
C VAL A 328 -3.81 52.89 0.54
N ASN A 329 -4.91 52.79 1.32
CA ASN A 329 -5.32 53.81 2.31
C ASN A 329 -6.61 53.48 3.11
N ASN A 330 -6.67 54.05 4.33
CA ASN A 330 -7.73 54.01 5.34
C ASN A 330 -9.07 54.66 4.89
N ALA A 331 -10.21 54.23 5.47
CA ALA A 331 -11.05 55.03 6.37
C ALA A 331 -12.52 54.52 6.52
N LEU A 332 -13.00 54.61 7.77
CA LEU A 332 -14.35 54.88 8.30
C LEU A 332 -15.62 54.08 7.93
N TYR A 333 -16.21 53.52 9.00
CA TYR A 333 -17.61 53.56 9.49
C TYR A 333 -18.78 53.80 8.52
N GLU A 334 -19.78 52.91 8.61
CA GLU A 334 -21.19 53.30 8.82
C GLU A 334 -22.01 52.16 9.47
N GLN A 335 -22.75 52.51 10.53
CA GLN A 335 -23.75 51.71 11.23
C GLN A 335 -25.11 51.86 10.55
N ILE A 336 -25.88 50.77 10.37
CA ILE A 336 -27.36 50.75 10.32
C ILE A 336 -27.78 49.34 10.82
N SER A 337 -28.24 49.19 12.07
CA SER A 337 -29.64 49.20 12.56
C SER A 337 -30.47 47.96 12.18
N ASP A 338 -31.02 47.35 13.23
CA ASP A 338 -31.99 46.26 13.26
C ASP A 338 -33.31 46.62 12.55
N ASP A 339 -34.02 45.60 12.08
CA ASP A 339 -35.48 45.51 12.18
C ASP A 339 -35.96 44.04 12.08
N GLU A 340 -37.05 43.82 12.81
CA GLU A 340 -37.72 42.58 13.18
C GLU A 340 -38.27 41.74 12.00
N ILE A 341 -38.61 40.47 12.25
CA ILE A 341 -39.92 39.85 11.93
C ILE A 341 -39.91 38.37 12.38
N ASP A 342 -40.56 38.18 13.53
CA ASP A 342 -41.68 37.29 13.83
C ASP A 342 -41.59 35.75 13.73
N PHE A 343 -41.97 35.15 14.85
CA PHE A 343 -42.16 33.73 15.15
C PHE A 343 -43.65 33.40 14.97
N ASN A 344 -44.01 32.36 14.20
CA ASN A 344 -45.14 31.47 14.52
C ASN A 344 -45.27 30.31 13.51
N HIS A 345 -45.14 29.06 13.97
CA HIS A 345 -46.23 28.05 13.98
C HIS A 345 -45.76 26.64 14.41
N LEU A 346 -46.23 26.25 15.60
CA LEU A 346 -46.88 24.99 16.01
C LEU A 346 -46.40 23.61 15.49
N VAL A 347 -45.71 22.90 16.40
CA VAL A 347 -46.13 21.65 17.10
C VAL A 347 -47.16 20.73 16.42
N LYS A 348 -46.79 19.44 16.22
CA LYS A 348 -47.47 18.26 16.81
C LYS A 348 -46.50 17.08 17.02
N PRO A 349 -46.46 16.45 18.21
CA PRO A 349 -45.75 15.19 18.47
C PRO A 349 -46.72 14.00 18.40
N ASN A 350 -46.19 12.79 18.17
CA ASN A 350 -46.86 11.54 18.55
C ASN A 350 -45.82 10.63 19.23
N GLU A 351 -46.02 10.43 20.54
CA GLU A 351 -45.61 9.25 21.30
C GLU A 351 -46.64 8.12 21.02
N PHE A 352 -46.56 6.84 21.39
CA PHE A 352 -45.84 6.03 22.39
C PHE A 352 -46.02 4.54 21.96
N GLY A 353 -45.17 3.63 22.46
CA GLY A 353 -45.61 2.23 22.68
C GLY A 353 -44.55 1.12 22.52
N CYS A 354 -43.90 0.75 23.63
CA CYS A 354 -43.34 -0.61 23.86
C CYS A 354 -44.53 -1.56 24.19
N ALA A 355 -44.55 -2.87 23.90
CA ALA A 355 -43.73 -3.96 24.46
C ALA A 355 -44.08 -5.33 23.77
N PRO A 356 -43.47 -6.48 24.15
CA PRO A 356 -43.22 -7.66 23.28
C PRO A 356 -44.13 -8.89 23.55
N VAL A 357 -43.98 -9.99 22.78
CA VAL A 357 -43.97 -11.43 23.21
C VAL A 357 -43.85 -12.42 21.99
N ASN A 358 -42.84 -13.30 22.10
CA ASN A 358 -42.60 -14.72 21.71
C ASN A 358 -43.28 -15.50 20.55
N ASN A 359 -42.38 -16.28 19.90
CA ASN A 359 -42.35 -17.71 19.52
C ASN A 359 -43.25 -18.37 18.43
N ASP A 360 -42.53 -19.05 17.53
CA ASP A 360 -42.73 -20.38 16.91
C ASP A 360 -44.03 -20.71 16.16
N ALA A 361 -43.90 -21.04 14.87
CA ALA A 361 -44.04 -22.42 14.37
C ALA A 361 -44.01 -22.51 12.82
N LEU A 362 -43.37 -23.59 12.38
CA LEU A 362 -43.38 -24.21 11.05
C LEU A 362 -44.78 -24.30 10.40
N ASN A 363 -44.86 -24.12 9.07
CA ASN A 363 -45.30 -25.22 8.20
C ASN A 363 -45.08 -24.99 6.70
N ASN A 364 -44.90 -26.12 6.03
CA ASN A 364 -44.68 -26.34 4.60
C ASN A 364 -45.86 -25.89 3.72
N ASN A 365 -45.58 -25.54 2.46
CA ASN A 365 -46.14 -26.31 1.35
C ASN A 365 -45.49 -25.98 0.00
N GLU A 366 -45.02 -27.06 -0.60
CA GLU A 366 -44.70 -27.34 -1.99
C GLU A 366 -45.99 -27.25 -2.84
N PHE A 367 -45.95 -26.73 -4.07
CA PHE A 367 -46.50 -27.42 -5.25
C PHE A 367 -46.15 -26.70 -6.56
N VAL A 368 -45.87 -27.55 -7.54
CA VAL A 368 -45.46 -27.33 -8.92
C VAL A 368 -46.70 -27.21 -9.83
N VAL A 369 -46.48 -26.75 -11.08
CA VAL A 369 -47.15 -27.14 -12.35
C VAL A 369 -47.84 -26.00 -13.12
N ASN A 370 -47.11 -25.55 -14.16
CA ASN A 370 -47.47 -25.37 -15.58
C ASN A 370 -48.87 -24.91 -16.06
N ASN A 371 -48.78 -23.90 -16.95
CA ASN A 371 -49.37 -23.77 -18.28
C ASN A 371 -50.90 -23.77 -18.47
N HIS A 372 -51.38 -22.67 -19.08
CA HIS A 372 -51.78 -22.56 -20.50
C HIS A 372 -53.10 -21.78 -20.75
N TYR A 373 -53.04 -20.95 -21.81
CA TYR A 373 -54.11 -20.54 -22.73
C TYR A 373 -55.26 -19.63 -22.24
N MET A 374 -55.38 -18.42 -22.81
CA MET A 374 -56.16 -18.16 -24.05
C MET A 374 -55.95 -16.72 -24.52
N VAL A 375 -55.92 -16.60 -25.84
CA VAL A 375 -55.95 -15.40 -26.69
C VAL A 375 -57.43 -15.03 -26.88
N ASP A 376 -57.74 -13.72 -26.93
CA ASP A 376 -58.87 -13.21 -27.72
C ASP A 376 -58.61 -11.74 -28.14
N ASP A 377 -58.38 -11.62 -29.44
CA ASP A 377 -58.94 -10.69 -30.42
C ASP A 377 -58.98 -9.16 -30.25
N VAL A 378 -58.23 -8.55 -31.17
CA VAL A 378 -58.65 -7.58 -32.21
C VAL A 378 -59.53 -6.42 -31.77
N ASN A 379 -58.94 -5.22 -31.77
CA ASN A 379 -59.62 -4.08 -32.38
C ASN A 379 -58.61 -3.11 -33.01
N GLU A 380 -58.64 -3.05 -34.34
CA GLU A 380 -57.95 -2.08 -35.17
C GLU A 380 -58.50 -0.67 -34.91
N LYS A 381 -57.64 0.25 -34.50
CA LYS A 381 -57.83 1.68 -34.83
C LYS A 381 -56.50 2.27 -35.28
N GLU A 382 -56.45 2.54 -36.57
CA GLU A 382 -55.47 3.39 -37.22
C GLU A 382 -55.46 4.79 -36.57
N GLU A 383 -54.41 5.09 -35.80
CA GLU A 383 -54.08 6.47 -35.42
C GLU A 383 -52.77 6.90 -36.08
N LYS A 384 -52.93 7.87 -36.98
CA LYS A 384 -51.89 8.55 -37.75
C LYS A 384 -50.78 9.08 -36.84
N THR A 385 -49.60 8.48 -36.97
CA THR A 385 -48.35 8.94 -36.37
C THR A 385 -47.96 10.29 -36.95
N THR A 386 -48.33 11.37 -36.26
CA THR A 386 -47.74 12.69 -36.47
C THR A 386 -46.40 12.75 -35.73
N THR A 387 -45.32 12.57 -36.48
CA THR A 387 -43.94 12.84 -36.07
C THR A 387 -43.79 14.32 -35.74
N LYS A 388 -44.03 14.68 -34.47
CA LYS A 388 -43.64 15.99 -33.91
C LYS A 388 -42.12 16.03 -33.81
N THR A 389 -41.49 16.66 -34.78
CA THR A 389 -40.11 17.15 -34.73
C THR A 389 -39.92 17.97 -33.45
N LYS A 390 -39.17 17.41 -32.49
CA LYS A 390 -38.74 18.12 -31.28
C LYS A 390 -37.81 19.25 -31.71
N THR A 391 -38.35 20.47 -31.78
CA THR A 391 -37.53 21.67 -31.95
C THR A 391 -36.50 21.75 -30.81
N PRO A 392 -35.22 22.00 -31.12
CA PRO A 392 -34.18 22.08 -30.11
C PRO A 392 -34.54 23.21 -29.15
N ARG A 393 -34.80 22.86 -27.88
CA ARG A 393 -35.06 23.84 -26.83
C ARG A 393 -33.83 24.73 -26.70
N LYS A 394 -33.93 25.96 -27.21
CA LYS A 394 -32.93 27.02 -26.98
C LYS A 394 -32.78 27.17 -25.46
N HIS A 395 -31.64 26.72 -24.93
CA HIS A 395 -31.31 26.94 -23.53
C HIS A 395 -31.22 28.45 -23.31
N GLN A 396 -32.26 29.03 -22.69
CA GLN A 396 -32.22 30.42 -22.28
C GLN A 396 -31.01 30.62 -21.37
N HIS A 397 -30.05 31.41 -21.84
CA HIS A 397 -28.90 31.82 -21.06
C HIS A 397 -29.41 32.52 -19.80
N ARG A 398 -29.15 31.92 -18.65
CA ARG A 398 -29.49 32.51 -17.36
C ARG A 398 -28.68 33.79 -17.17
N SER A 399 -29.30 34.82 -16.59
CA SER A 399 -28.58 36.02 -16.21
C SER A 399 -27.44 35.70 -15.24
N LEU A 400 -26.38 36.50 -15.27
CA LEU A 400 -25.22 36.36 -14.39
C LEU A 400 -25.65 36.34 -12.91
N GLN A 401 -26.62 37.19 -12.54
CA GLN A 401 -27.18 37.25 -11.20
C GLN A 401 -27.92 35.96 -10.80
N ALA A 402 -28.71 35.36 -11.71
CA ALA A 402 -29.35 34.07 -11.47
C ALA A 402 -28.32 32.94 -11.31
N ARG A 403 -27.19 33.00 -12.06
CA ARG A 403 -26.07 32.08 -11.89
C ARG A 403 -25.40 32.24 -10.53
N HIS A 404 -25.14 33.49 -10.09
CA HIS A 404 -24.58 33.76 -8.76
C HIS A 404 -25.50 33.31 -7.63
N ARG A 405 -26.80 33.58 -7.69
CA ARG A 405 -27.77 33.12 -6.69
C ARG A 405 -27.79 31.59 -6.59
N ARG A 406 -27.81 30.89 -7.74
CA ARG A 406 -27.78 29.42 -7.75
C ARG A 406 -26.46 28.86 -7.21
N ASN A 407 -25.34 29.46 -7.58
CA ASN A 407 -24.02 29.05 -7.07
C ASN A 407 -23.91 29.32 -5.56
N HIS A 408 -24.45 30.43 -5.08
CA HIS A 408 -24.50 30.75 -3.65
C HIS A 408 -25.35 29.72 -2.90
N GLN A 409 -26.58 29.44 -3.37
CA GLN A 409 -27.44 28.39 -2.79
C GLN A 409 -26.77 27.02 -2.80
N ARG A 410 -26.18 26.61 -3.93
CA ARG A 410 -25.43 25.35 -4.05
C ARG A 410 -24.26 25.31 -3.07
N ASN A 411 -23.51 26.40 -2.93
CA ASN A 411 -22.39 26.48 -1.99
C ASN A 411 -22.87 26.45 -0.54
N THR A 412 -23.99 27.08 -0.20
CA THR A 412 -24.60 27.01 1.14
C THR A 412 -25.03 25.58 1.47
N ILE A 413 -25.68 24.90 0.52
CA ILE A 413 -26.06 23.49 0.66
C ILE A 413 -24.81 22.61 0.83
N LEU A 414 -23.79 22.78 -0.02
CA LEU A 414 -22.54 22.05 0.08
C LEU A 414 -21.81 22.33 1.41
N LYS A 415 -21.86 23.57 1.93
CA LYS A 415 -21.31 23.91 3.26
C LYS A 415 -22.06 23.19 4.38
N LYS A 416 -23.39 23.08 4.29
CA LYS A 416 -24.22 22.35 5.26
C LYS A 416 -23.86 20.85 5.29
N TYR A 417 -23.68 20.24 4.12
CA TYR A 417 -23.29 18.83 4.03
C TYR A 417 -21.81 18.55 4.28
N ARG A 418 -20.95 19.56 4.09
CA ARG A 418 -19.50 19.41 4.27
C ARG A 418 -19.19 18.90 5.69
N TYR A 419 -19.86 19.41 6.73
CA TYR A 419 -19.57 19.04 8.12
C TYR A 419 -20.54 18.00 8.73
N HIS A 420 -21.41 17.38 7.92
CA HIS A 420 -22.43 16.45 8.41
C HIS A 420 -21.82 15.27 9.18
N TYR A 421 -20.63 14.81 8.75
CA TYR A 421 -19.86 13.79 9.46
C TYR A 421 -18.55 14.42 9.92
N SER A 422 -18.56 15.02 11.09
CA SER A 422 -17.37 15.64 11.67
C SER A 422 -17.10 15.13 13.08
N ILE A 423 -15.83 15.18 13.48
CA ILE A 423 -15.41 15.03 14.86
C ILE A 423 -14.81 16.35 15.35
N LYS A 424 -15.05 16.65 16.62
CA LYS A 424 -14.48 17.80 17.32
C LYS A 424 -13.37 17.32 18.25
N ARG A 425 -12.28 18.08 18.33
CA ARG A 425 -11.16 17.84 19.25
C ARG A 425 -10.71 19.16 19.82
N LYS A 426 -10.46 19.22 21.14
CA LYS A 426 -9.78 20.37 21.72
C LYS A 426 -8.40 20.51 21.09
N TRP A 427 -8.00 21.71 20.74
CA TRP A 427 -6.70 21.95 20.11
C TRP A 427 -5.93 23.10 20.75
N TYR A 428 -4.61 22.98 20.76
CA TYR A 428 -3.72 24.02 21.24
C TYR A 428 -3.44 25.02 20.10
N PRO A 429 -3.70 26.32 20.26
CA PRO A 429 -3.65 27.31 19.16
C PRO A 429 -2.30 27.44 18.45
N ARG A 430 -1.20 26.89 19.02
CA ARG A 430 0.12 26.90 18.37
C ARG A 430 0.28 25.81 17.31
N PHE A 431 -0.64 24.84 17.20
CA PHE A 431 -0.63 23.92 16.06
C PHE A 431 -0.85 24.67 14.76
N THR A 432 0.06 24.53 13.79
CA THR A 432 -0.21 24.98 12.43
C THR A 432 -1.13 23.99 11.72
N MET A 433 -1.91 24.46 10.74
CA MET A 433 -2.73 23.54 9.93
C MET A 433 -1.87 22.50 9.20
N PHE A 434 -0.64 22.84 8.84
CA PHE A 434 0.32 21.86 8.30
C PHE A 434 0.56 20.71 9.29
N MET A 435 0.92 21.00 10.54
CA MET A 435 1.12 19.97 11.57
C MET A 435 -0.14 19.13 11.79
N VAL A 436 -1.31 19.76 11.85
CA VAL A 436 -2.59 19.05 11.99
C VAL A 436 -2.77 18.04 10.86
N ARG A 437 -2.54 18.44 9.60
CA ARG A 437 -2.65 17.54 8.45
C ARG A 437 -1.65 16.39 8.50
N GLN A 438 -0.41 16.65 8.93
CA GLN A 438 0.61 15.60 9.09
C GLN A 438 0.23 14.60 10.18
N ILE A 439 -0.33 15.06 11.31
CA ILE A 439 -0.86 14.18 12.36
C ILE A 439 -2.01 13.34 11.81
N LEU A 440 -2.97 13.94 11.11
CA LEU A 440 -4.09 13.17 10.52
C LEU A 440 -3.59 12.11 9.54
N ARG A 441 -2.55 12.39 8.74
CA ARG A 441 -1.89 11.40 7.86
C ARG A 441 -1.22 10.29 8.67
N LEU A 442 -0.48 10.64 9.74
CA LEU A 442 0.18 9.68 10.62
C LEU A 442 -0.82 8.68 11.23
N TYR A 443 -2.02 9.15 11.59
CA TYR A 443 -3.11 8.33 12.11
C TYR A 443 -4.02 7.72 11.03
N ARG A 444 -3.66 7.87 9.74
CA ARG A 444 -4.42 7.35 8.59
C ARG A 444 -5.89 7.81 8.56
N VAL A 445 -6.14 9.04 9.02
CA VAL A 445 -7.48 9.64 9.01
C VAL A 445 -7.73 10.28 7.66
N ASN A 446 -8.63 9.68 6.88
CA ASN A 446 -9.04 10.21 5.58
C ASN A 446 -10.07 11.34 5.76
N TYR A 447 -9.57 12.56 5.98
CA TYR A 447 -10.39 13.76 6.16
C TYR A 447 -10.70 14.45 4.82
N LYS A 448 -11.92 14.98 4.68
CA LYS A 448 -12.32 15.83 3.54
C LYS A 448 -11.89 17.28 3.73
N HIS A 449 -11.93 17.76 4.97
CA HIS A 449 -11.57 19.13 5.32
C HIS A 449 -11.30 19.23 6.83
N VAL A 450 -10.47 20.18 7.20
CA VAL A 450 -10.12 20.48 8.59
C VAL A 450 -10.11 21.99 8.76
N ARG A 451 -10.70 22.49 9.85
CA ARG A 451 -10.68 23.91 10.20
C ARG A 451 -10.63 24.09 11.71
N ASN A 452 -10.17 25.26 12.14
CA ASN A 452 -10.36 25.73 13.50
C ASN A 452 -11.80 26.25 13.67
N ASP A 453 -12.36 25.99 14.85
CA ASP A 453 -13.68 26.44 15.27
C ASP A 453 -13.57 26.84 16.76
N GLY A 454 -13.01 28.03 17.01
CA GLY A 454 -12.67 28.48 18.36
C GLY A 454 -11.54 27.66 19.00
N ASP A 455 -11.82 27.10 20.18
CA ASP A 455 -10.92 26.22 20.95
C ASP A 455 -11.01 24.74 20.52
N GLU A 456 -11.78 24.47 19.45
CA GLU A 456 -11.91 23.16 18.85
C GLU A 456 -11.33 23.11 17.42
N LEU A 457 -10.84 21.93 17.07
CA LEU A 457 -10.51 21.54 15.71
C LEU A 457 -11.65 20.68 15.17
N LEU A 458 -12.24 21.12 14.06
CA LEU A 458 -13.31 20.40 13.38
C LEU A 458 -12.73 19.63 12.19
N ILE A 459 -12.80 18.30 12.27
CA ILE A 459 -12.30 17.38 11.23
C ILE A 459 -13.51 16.74 10.56
N GLY A 460 -13.78 17.10 9.30
CA GLY A 460 -14.90 16.54 8.57
C GLY A 460 -14.50 15.42 7.61
N LEU A 461 -15.37 14.41 7.53
CA LEU A 461 -15.11 13.07 7.02
C LEU A 461 -16.13 12.71 5.93
N LYS A 462 -15.85 11.64 5.17
CA LYS A 462 -16.65 11.28 3.99
C LYS A 462 -18.06 10.82 4.35
N ASP A 463 -18.15 9.98 5.37
CA ASP A 463 -19.34 9.25 5.79
C ASP A 463 -19.28 8.93 7.30
N ARG A 464 -20.37 8.38 7.82
CA ARG A 464 -20.52 8.02 9.24
C ARG A 464 -19.49 6.97 9.70
N LEU A 465 -19.21 5.96 8.88
CA LEU A 465 -18.24 4.90 9.23
C LEU A 465 -16.83 5.47 9.38
N SER A 466 -16.43 6.38 8.48
CA SER A 466 -15.16 7.10 8.56
C SER A 466 -15.08 7.99 9.81
N ARG A 467 -16.20 8.62 10.20
CA ARG A 467 -16.34 9.36 11.47
C ARG A 467 -16.09 8.49 12.67
N ASP A 468 -16.79 7.37 12.75
CA ASP A 468 -16.70 6.48 13.91
C ASP A 468 -15.29 5.86 13.99
N ARG A 469 -14.71 5.45 12.86
CA ARG A 469 -13.31 4.99 12.80
C ARG A 469 -12.31 6.04 13.26
N ALA A 470 -12.39 7.27 12.72
CA ALA A 470 -11.51 8.36 13.10
C ALA A 470 -11.67 8.75 14.58
N HIS A 471 -12.89 8.66 15.11
CA HIS A 471 -13.19 8.94 16.51
C HIS A 471 -12.42 8.00 17.46
N HIS A 472 -12.31 6.71 17.10
CA HIS A 472 -11.56 5.72 17.89
C HIS A 472 -10.05 5.75 17.61
N GLN A 473 -9.64 6.07 16.38
CA GLN A 473 -8.23 6.10 15.98
C GLN A 473 -7.47 7.31 16.53
N LEU A 474 -8.11 8.48 16.66
CA LEU A 474 -7.47 9.70 17.15
C LEU A 474 -7.64 9.82 18.66
N PRO A 475 -6.54 9.74 19.44
CA PRO A 475 -6.58 10.02 20.88
C PRO A 475 -7.19 11.39 21.14
N TRP A 476 -8.02 11.50 22.17
CA TRP A 476 -8.72 12.76 22.49
C TRP A 476 -7.74 13.92 22.76
N SER A 477 -6.57 13.61 23.32
CA SER A 477 -5.49 14.54 23.69
C SER A 477 -4.51 14.86 22.56
N ILE A 478 -4.73 14.36 21.34
CA ILE A 478 -3.71 14.40 20.28
C ILE A 478 -3.34 15.82 19.81
N PHE A 479 -4.25 16.78 19.99
CA PHE A 479 -4.01 18.19 19.66
C PHE A 479 -3.82 19.08 20.89
N ASN A 480 -3.53 18.53 22.07
CA ASN A 480 -3.29 19.33 23.27
C ASN A 480 -1.88 19.96 23.31
N ARG A 481 -1.61 20.78 24.33
CA ARG A 481 -0.31 21.46 24.52
C ARG A 481 0.86 20.50 24.66
N HIS A 482 0.65 19.33 25.27
CA HIS A 482 1.71 18.33 25.45
C HIS A 482 2.10 17.71 24.11
N SER A 483 1.10 17.25 23.34
CA SER A 483 1.27 16.71 21.99
C SER A 483 1.89 17.73 21.04
N TYR A 484 1.63 19.03 21.21
CA TYR A 484 2.27 20.07 20.42
C TYR A 484 3.80 20.05 20.54
N PHE A 485 4.36 19.96 21.74
CA PHE A 485 5.81 19.94 21.90
C PHE A 485 6.43 18.70 21.28
N TYR A 486 5.78 17.54 21.45
CA TYR A 486 6.18 16.31 20.79
C TYR A 486 6.21 16.47 19.25
N TYR A 487 5.10 16.89 18.65
CA TYR A 487 5.00 16.99 17.19
C TYR A 487 5.77 18.17 16.59
N ARG A 488 6.00 19.25 17.34
CA ARG A 488 6.81 20.39 16.90
C ARG A 488 8.23 19.92 16.59
N ASP A 489 8.80 19.07 17.43
CA ASP A 489 10.17 18.61 17.28
C ASP A 489 10.27 17.52 16.20
N VAL A 490 9.19 16.75 15.99
CA VAL A 490 9.06 15.77 14.89
C VAL A 490 8.96 16.44 13.52
N PHE A 491 8.20 17.54 13.38
CA PHE A 491 7.93 18.18 12.07
C PHE A 491 8.78 19.43 11.78
N ARG A 492 9.72 19.79 12.66
CA ARG A 492 10.73 20.84 12.40
C ARG A 492 11.95 20.33 11.64
N ARG A 493 12.13 19.01 11.60
CA ARG A 493 13.11 18.32 10.77
C ARG A 493 12.49 18.03 9.43
#